data_AF-A0A418BSD5-F1
#
_entry.id   AF-A0A418BSD5-F1
#
_cell.length_a   1.000
_cell.length_b   1.000
_cell.length_c   1.000
_cell.angle_alpha   90.00
_cell.angle_beta   90.00
_cell.angle_gamma   90.00
#
_symmetry.space_group_name_H-M   'P 1'
#
loop_
_entity.id
_entity.type
_entity.pdbx_description
1 polymer ?
#
loop_
_entity_poly.entity_id
_entity_poly.type
_entity_poly.pdbx_seq_one_letter_code
_entity_poly.pdbx_strand_id
1 'polypeptide(L)'
;VEDKYAKCGKDTWSDMVRGALRIDDALANETLWETDADRAAHKRAVSTLWSYARLPCTNVWRLPGVTSVTGLRKEDLGPERDLRMLTAEKLFGGKLECKPDTKPWFAIGWDAEWRLDAKATYDAQKEKCKVAQDIVNQFDNKWKAGPRGDHVVLLTHDYFFADVAKASIFRDVVAELQLLGYTIGTLGQYPLKQ
;
A
#
# COMPACT_ATOMS: atom_id res chain seq x y z
N VAL A 1 9.13 -13.45 18.22
CA VAL A 1 10.04 -12.41 17.68
C VAL A 1 11.40 -13.06 17.52
N GLU A 2 12.03 -12.98 16.34
CA GLU A 2 13.40 -13.49 16.17
C GLU A 2 14.35 -12.72 17.11
N ASP A 3 15.32 -13.41 17.69
CA ASP A 3 16.23 -12.84 18.70
C ASP A 3 16.94 -11.58 18.20
N LYS A 4 17.36 -11.56 16.92
CA LYS A 4 18.00 -10.40 16.29
C LYS A 4 17.14 -9.12 16.27
N TYR A 5 15.82 -9.26 16.40
CA TYR A 5 14.86 -8.15 16.39
C TYR A 5 14.17 -7.92 17.73
N ALA A 6 14.52 -8.68 18.77
CA ALA A 6 13.87 -8.56 20.07
C ALA A 6 14.03 -7.15 20.69
N LYS A 7 15.15 -6.48 20.41
CA LYS A 7 15.42 -5.12 20.88
C LYS A 7 14.50 -4.05 20.28
N CYS A 8 13.82 -4.33 19.16
CA CYS A 8 13.02 -3.34 18.44
C CYS A 8 11.66 -3.04 19.09
N GLY A 9 11.32 -3.67 20.22
CA GLY A 9 10.03 -3.54 20.90
C GLY A 9 9.12 -4.75 20.69
N LYS A 10 7.88 -4.71 21.19
CA LYS A 10 6.87 -5.80 21.06
C LYS A 10 5.45 -5.30 20.75
N ASP A 11 5.34 -4.00 20.61
CA ASP A 11 4.21 -3.18 20.25
C ASP A 11 3.90 -3.29 18.74
N THR A 12 2.69 -2.90 18.34
CA THR A 12 2.20 -3.06 16.96
C THR A 12 3.00 -2.28 15.93
N TRP A 13 3.47 -1.06 16.26
CA TRP A 13 4.39 -0.31 15.38
C TRP A 13 5.77 -0.97 15.29
N SER A 14 6.22 -1.60 16.37
CA SER A 14 7.47 -2.35 16.41
C SER A 14 7.38 -3.61 15.54
N ASP A 15 6.22 -4.27 15.46
CA ASP A 15 5.98 -5.36 14.50
C ASP A 15 6.16 -4.90 13.05
N MET A 16 5.70 -3.70 12.71
CA MET A 16 5.91 -3.12 11.37
C MET A 16 7.40 -2.90 11.07
N VAL A 17 8.16 -2.37 12.03
CA VAL A 17 9.63 -2.21 11.90
C VAL A 17 10.31 -3.56 11.71
N ARG A 18 9.94 -4.58 12.50
CA ARG A 18 10.49 -5.93 12.33
C ARG A 18 10.16 -6.54 10.97
N GLY A 19 8.92 -6.36 10.51
CA GLY A 19 8.51 -6.78 9.17
C GLY A 19 9.35 -6.11 8.09
N ALA A 20 9.58 -4.80 8.20
CA ALA A 20 10.42 -4.06 7.27
C ALA A 20 11.88 -4.55 7.30
N LEU A 21 12.48 -4.77 8.48
CA LEU A 21 13.83 -5.31 8.59
C LEU A 21 13.97 -6.68 7.91
N ARG A 22 12.97 -7.56 8.03
CA ARG A 22 12.97 -8.86 7.34
C ARG A 22 13.00 -8.69 5.81
N ILE A 23 12.24 -7.73 5.30
CA ILE A 23 12.19 -7.45 3.87
C ILE A 23 13.52 -6.82 3.42
N ASP A 24 14.05 -5.85 4.18
CA ASP A 24 15.31 -5.18 3.88
C ASP A 24 16.48 -6.17 3.85
N ASP A 25 16.57 -7.06 4.84
CA ASP A 25 17.54 -8.17 4.88
C ASP A 25 17.43 -9.08 3.65
N ALA A 26 16.20 -9.39 3.21
CA ALA A 26 15.97 -10.22 2.04
C ALA A 26 16.34 -9.51 0.73
N LEU A 27 16.11 -8.19 0.66
CA LEU A 27 16.47 -7.36 -0.49
C LEU A 27 17.97 -7.09 -0.55
N ALA A 28 18.69 -7.12 0.57
CA ALA A 28 20.14 -6.92 0.62
C ALA A 28 20.96 -8.02 -0.09
N ASN A 29 20.32 -9.06 -0.62
CA ASN A 29 21.00 -10.09 -1.39
C ASN A 29 21.53 -9.54 -2.73
N GLU A 30 22.85 -9.37 -2.82
CA GLU A 30 23.54 -8.80 -3.98
C GLU A 30 23.35 -9.61 -5.27
N THR A 31 22.99 -10.89 -5.19
CA THR A 31 22.73 -11.73 -6.37
C THR A 31 21.39 -11.43 -7.05
N LEU A 32 20.53 -10.60 -6.44
CA LEU A 32 19.25 -10.20 -7.02
C LEU A 32 19.36 -8.98 -7.94
N TRP A 33 20.51 -8.28 -7.98
CA TRP A 33 20.62 -6.94 -8.58
C TRP A 33 21.79 -6.77 -9.55
N GLU A 34 21.76 -7.55 -10.63
CA GLU A 34 22.87 -7.66 -11.58
C GLU A 34 23.04 -6.42 -12.46
N THR A 35 21.95 -5.79 -12.90
CA THR A 35 21.99 -4.63 -13.80
C THR A 35 21.87 -3.29 -13.07
N ASP A 36 22.22 -2.18 -13.74
CA ASP A 36 21.99 -0.83 -13.19
C ASP A 36 20.50 -0.54 -12.96
N ALA A 37 19.64 -1.09 -13.81
CA ALA A 37 18.19 -0.99 -13.67
C ALA A 37 17.71 -1.72 -12.40
N ASP A 38 18.27 -2.91 -12.13
CA ASP A 38 17.96 -3.70 -10.93
C ASP A 38 18.45 -2.99 -9.67
N ARG A 39 19.68 -2.46 -9.68
CA ARG A 39 20.20 -1.66 -8.57
C ARG A 39 19.37 -0.39 -8.32
N ALA A 40 18.86 0.24 -9.37
CA ALA A 40 17.95 1.38 -9.23
C ALA A 40 16.59 0.94 -8.66
N ALA A 41 16.06 -0.22 -9.07
CA ALA A 41 14.85 -0.79 -8.52
C ALA A 41 15.00 -1.14 -7.03
N HIS A 42 16.12 -1.77 -6.65
CA HIS A 42 16.47 -2.06 -5.26
C HIS A 42 16.47 -0.80 -4.40
N LYS A 43 17.21 0.25 -4.82
CA LYS A 43 17.25 1.53 -4.09
C LYS A 43 15.86 2.14 -3.92
N ARG A 44 15.01 2.06 -4.95
CA ARG A 44 13.61 2.52 -4.86
C ARG A 44 12.80 1.67 -3.89
N ALA A 45 12.95 0.35 -3.90
CA ALA A 45 12.25 -0.57 -3.01
C ALA A 45 12.61 -0.30 -1.54
N VAL A 46 13.89 -0.23 -1.20
CA VAL A 46 14.38 0.09 0.16
C VAL A 46 13.91 1.48 0.60
N SER A 47 14.03 2.49 -0.27
CA SER A 47 13.55 3.84 0.04
C SER A 47 12.03 3.86 0.32
N THR A 48 11.24 3.16 -0.48
CA THR A 48 9.78 3.07 -0.33
C THR A 48 9.41 2.32 0.94
N LEU A 49 10.08 1.20 1.22
CA LEU A 49 9.92 0.40 2.43
C LEU A 49 10.08 1.24 3.70
N TRP A 50 11.06 2.15 3.71
CA TRP A 50 11.36 3.01 4.85
C TRP A 50 10.64 4.38 4.84
N SER A 51 9.81 4.64 3.82
CA SER A 51 9.03 5.89 3.70
C SER A 51 7.51 5.70 3.79
N TYR A 52 7.01 4.52 3.45
CA TYR A 52 5.57 4.24 3.39
C TYR A 52 5.23 2.94 4.11
N ALA A 53 4.07 2.92 4.75
CA ALA A 53 3.50 1.74 5.37
C ALA A 53 2.02 1.61 5.00
N ARG A 54 1.51 0.38 4.96
CA ARG A 54 0.08 0.09 4.94
C ARG A 54 -0.24 -0.81 6.12
N LEU A 55 -1.17 -0.40 6.96
CA LEU A 55 -1.58 -1.23 8.08
C LEU A 55 -2.44 -2.40 7.57
N PRO A 56 -2.22 -3.63 8.07
CA PRO A 56 -3.08 -4.76 7.74
C PRO A 56 -4.55 -4.47 8.00
N CYS A 57 -5.41 -4.85 7.05
CA CYS A 57 -6.87 -4.79 7.16
C CYS A 57 -7.45 -3.41 7.56
N THR A 58 -6.72 -2.32 7.32
CA THR A 58 -7.07 -0.98 7.83
C THR A 58 -6.88 0.07 6.75
N ASN A 59 -7.97 0.67 6.28
CA ASN A 59 -7.90 1.80 5.36
C ASN A 59 -7.65 3.09 6.15
N VAL A 60 -6.40 3.28 6.56
CA VAL A 60 -5.94 4.46 7.28
C VAL A 60 -5.05 5.31 6.40
N TRP A 61 -5.29 6.61 6.44
CA TRP A 61 -4.42 7.61 5.84
C TRP A 61 -3.80 8.42 6.96
N ARG A 62 -2.48 8.37 7.06
CA ARG A 62 -1.71 9.25 7.94
C ARG A 62 -0.58 9.90 7.18
N LEU A 63 -0.83 11.14 6.77
CA LEU A 63 0.05 12.00 5.98
C LEU A 63 0.14 13.39 6.63
N PRO A 64 1.08 14.25 6.22
CA PRO A 64 1.07 15.63 6.69
C PRO A 64 -0.29 16.30 6.40
N GLY A 65 -0.93 16.84 7.45
CA GLY A 65 -2.24 17.47 7.35
C GLY A 65 -3.43 16.54 7.06
N VAL A 66 -3.24 15.23 7.01
CA VAL A 66 -4.32 14.26 6.73
C VAL A 66 -4.24 13.10 7.71
N THR A 67 -5.35 12.90 8.44
CA THR A 67 -5.56 11.75 9.31
C THR A 67 -6.99 11.24 9.10
N SER A 68 -7.15 10.05 8.55
CA SER A 68 -8.46 9.42 8.37
C SER A 68 -8.38 7.90 8.53
N VAL A 69 -9.49 7.30 8.93
CA VAL A 69 -9.67 5.84 8.94
C VAL A 69 -11.08 5.51 8.50
N THR A 70 -11.21 4.60 7.53
CA THR A 70 -12.49 4.21 6.95
C THR A 70 -12.58 2.69 6.79
N GLY A 71 -13.78 2.19 6.52
CA GLY A 71 -13.97 0.78 6.12
C GLY A 71 -13.69 -0.26 7.21
N LEU A 72 -13.58 0.14 8.48
CA LEU A 72 -13.52 -0.80 9.60
C LEU A 72 -14.89 -1.46 9.82
N ARG A 73 -14.88 -2.75 10.13
CA ARG A 73 -16.09 -3.47 10.51
C ARG A 73 -16.57 -3.00 11.88
N LYS A 74 -17.85 -3.22 12.18
CA LYS A 74 -18.47 -2.74 13.43
C LYS A 74 -17.77 -3.31 14.67
N GLU A 75 -17.34 -4.57 14.61
CA GLU A 75 -16.59 -5.25 15.66
C GLU A 75 -15.16 -4.74 15.86
N ASP A 76 -14.57 -4.11 14.83
CA ASP A 76 -13.23 -3.52 14.89
C ASP A 76 -13.29 -2.06 15.39
N LEU A 77 -14.47 -1.56 15.79
CA LEU A 77 -14.64 -0.22 16.37
C LEU A 77 -14.24 -0.20 17.85
N GLY A 78 -13.89 0.98 18.37
CA GLY A 78 -13.46 1.17 19.76
C GLY A 78 -11.97 0.87 19.95
N PRO A 79 -11.57 0.03 20.93
CA PRO A 79 -10.15 -0.17 21.27
C PRO A 79 -9.28 -0.65 20.11
N GLU A 80 -9.82 -1.51 19.24
CA GLU A 80 -9.09 -2.03 18.07
C GLU A 80 -8.81 -0.90 17.05
N ARG A 81 -9.83 -0.09 16.74
CA ARG A 81 -9.67 1.13 15.93
C ARG A 81 -8.63 2.06 16.54
N ASP A 82 -8.69 2.30 17.85
CA ASP A 82 -7.80 3.22 18.53
C ASP A 82 -6.35 2.72 18.51
N LEU A 83 -6.13 1.42 18.65
CA LEU A 83 -4.81 0.79 18.50
C LEU A 83 -4.27 0.92 17.07
N ARG A 84 -5.12 0.71 16.05
CA ARG A 84 -4.73 0.90 14.63
C ARG A 84 -4.37 2.35 14.33
N MET A 85 -5.15 3.30 14.85
CA MET A 85 -4.85 4.73 14.73
C MET A 85 -3.57 5.10 15.47
N LEU A 86 -3.39 4.62 16.70
CA LEU A 86 -2.17 4.85 17.48
C LEU A 86 -0.94 4.29 16.74
N THR A 87 -1.07 3.11 16.12
CA THR A 87 -0.02 2.52 15.30
C THR A 87 0.35 3.48 14.16
N ALA A 88 -0.62 3.95 13.38
CA ALA A 88 -0.37 4.91 12.29
C ALA A 88 0.28 6.22 12.78
N GLU A 89 -0.14 6.76 13.93
CA GLU A 89 0.49 7.94 14.54
C GLU A 89 1.95 7.67 14.98
N LYS A 90 2.23 6.50 15.56
CA LYS A 90 3.59 6.12 15.96
C LYS A 90 4.52 5.95 14.76
N LEU A 91 4.02 5.38 13.66
CA LEU A 91 4.77 5.31 12.40
C LEU A 91 5.07 6.71 11.85
N PHE A 92 4.09 7.62 11.90
CA PHE A 92 4.25 8.99 11.45
C PHE A 92 5.19 9.83 12.34
N GLY A 93 5.39 9.46 13.60
CA GLY A 93 6.32 10.15 14.51
C GLY A 93 7.80 10.04 14.12
N GLY A 94 8.18 9.12 13.22
CA GLY A 94 9.50 9.01 12.60
C GLY A 94 10.61 8.40 13.45
N LYS A 95 10.56 8.53 14.79
CA LYS A 95 11.52 7.88 15.70
C LYS A 95 10.97 6.56 16.22
N LEU A 96 11.48 5.45 15.68
CA LEU A 96 11.20 4.10 16.14
C LEU A 96 12.50 3.33 16.34
N GLU A 97 12.54 2.48 17.37
CA GLU A 97 13.69 1.62 17.63
C GLU A 97 13.95 0.69 16.43
N CYS A 98 15.23 0.50 16.07
CA CYS A 98 15.69 -0.25 14.89
C CYS A 98 15.30 0.29 13.50
N LYS A 99 14.50 1.36 13.37
CA LYS A 99 14.27 1.99 12.07
C LYS A 99 15.56 2.72 11.64
N PRO A 100 16.10 2.48 10.44
CA PRO A 100 17.42 3.00 10.04
C PRO A 100 17.44 4.53 9.87
N ASP A 101 16.31 5.14 9.57
CA ASP A 101 16.18 6.59 9.44
C ASP A 101 15.09 7.15 10.37
N THR A 102 15.20 8.44 10.72
CA THR A 102 14.28 9.13 11.63
C THR A 102 13.09 9.79 10.93
N LYS A 103 12.92 9.60 9.62
CA LYS A 103 11.80 10.18 8.87
C LYS A 103 10.50 9.43 9.20
N PRO A 104 9.36 10.13 9.18
CA PRO A 104 8.04 9.52 9.27
C PRO A 104 7.84 8.40 8.26
N TRP A 105 7.15 7.35 8.68
CA TRP A 105 6.41 6.51 7.75
C TRP A 105 5.04 7.12 7.47
N PHE A 106 4.73 7.26 6.19
CA PHE A 106 3.40 7.67 5.73
C PHE A 106 2.49 6.44 5.64
N ALA A 107 1.39 6.46 6.40
CA ALA A 107 0.40 5.39 6.31
C ALA A 107 -0.53 5.65 5.12
N ILE A 108 -0.51 4.76 4.12
CA ILE A 108 -1.28 4.89 2.89
C ILE A 108 -2.41 3.85 2.86
N GLY A 109 -3.64 4.36 2.84
CA GLY A 109 -4.86 3.58 2.66
C GLY A 109 -5.12 3.26 1.19
N TRP A 110 -6.39 3.23 0.82
CA TRP A 110 -6.85 3.04 -0.55
C TRP A 110 -8.17 3.77 -0.81
N ASP A 111 -8.42 4.11 -2.06
CA ASP A 111 -9.63 4.78 -2.53
C ASP A 111 -10.58 3.80 -3.20
N ALA A 112 -10.02 2.86 -3.97
CA ALA A 112 -10.74 1.76 -4.60
C ALA A 112 -10.10 0.43 -4.19
N GLU A 113 -10.92 -0.63 -4.11
CA GLU A 113 -10.45 -1.99 -3.82
C GLU A 113 -10.91 -2.93 -4.93
N TRP A 114 -9.95 -3.62 -5.54
CA TRP A 114 -10.19 -4.65 -6.52
C TRP A 114 -10.01 -6.04 -5.91
N ARG A 115 -11.13 -6.74 -5.77
CA ARG A 115 -11.19 -8.15 -5.40
C ARG A 115 -11.65 -8.97 -6.60
N LEU A 116 -10.79 -9.88 -7.05
CA LEU A 116 -11.15 -10.84 -8.07
C LEU A 116 -11.80 -12.06 -7.39
N ASP A 117 -12.99 -12.46 -7.84
CA ASP A 117 -13.63 -13.67 -7.31
C ASP A 117 -12.82 -14.91 -7.70
N ALA A 118 -12.36 -15.66 -6.70
CA ALA A 118 -11.59 -16.87 -6.90
C ALA A 118 -12.40 -18.02 -7.52
N LYS A 119 -13.74 -17.97 -7.47
CA LYS A 119 -14.65 -19.09 -7.80
C LYS A 119 -15.50 -18.89 -9.06
N ALA A 120 -15.52 -17.70 -9.65
CA ALA A 120 -16.41 -17.40 -10.77
C ALA A 120 -15.80 -17.81 -12.13
N THR A 121 -16.66 -18.33 -13.03
CA THR A 121 -16.38 -18.30 -14.47
C THR A 121 -16.21 -16.84 -14.89
N TYR A 122 -15.04 -16.56 -15.45
CA TYR A 122 -14.49 -15.22 -15.47
C TYR A 122 -14.73 -14.53 -16.82
N ASP A 123 -15.59 -13.51 -16.83
CA ASP A 123 -15.72 -12.58 -17.97
C ASP A 123 -14.69 -11.46 -17.83
N ALA A 124 -13.58 -11.61 -18.55
CA ALA A 124 -12.46 -10.70 -18.52
C ALA A 124 -12.82 -9.27 -18.94
N GLN A 125 -13.68 -9.14 -19.94
CA GLN A 125 -14.06 -7.84 -20.44
C GLN A 125 -14.96 -7.12 -19.44
N LYS A 126 -15.92 -7.83 -18.86
CA LYS A 126 -16.84 -7.25 -17.88
C LYS A 126 -16.11 -6.77 -16.63
N GLU A 127 -15.21 -7.59 -16.09
CA GLU A 127 -14.45 -7.21 -14.89
C GLU A 127 -13.48 -6.06 -15.20
N LYS A 128 -12.79 -6.08 -16.35
CA LYS A 128 -11.95 -4.95 -16.78
C LYS A 128 -12.75 -3.64 -16.77
N CYS A 129 -13.91 -3.62 -17.43
CA CYS A 129 -14.77 -2.44 -17.50
C CYS A 129 -15.22 -1.99 -16.10
N LYS A 130 -15.63 -2.93 -15.25
CA LYS A 130 -16.06 -2.65 -13.88
C LYS A 130 -14.93 -2.01 -13.06
N VAL A 131 -13.74 -2.61 -13.07
CA VAL A 131 -12.61 -2.13 -12.26
C VAL A 131 -12.14 -0.76 -12.75
N ALA A 132 -12.03 -0.56 -14.06
CA ALA A 132 -11.69 0.74 -14.62
C ALA A 132 -12.72 1.80 -14.21
N GLN A 133 -14.01 1.49 -14.28
CA GLN A 133 -15.08 2.39 -13.84
C GLN A 133 -15.04 2.68 -12.33
N ASP A 134 -14.81 1.65 -11.50
CA ASP A 134 -14.71 1.80 -10.04
C ASP A 134 -13.57 2.75 -9.65
N ILE A 135 -12.44 2.70 -10.38
CA ILE A 135 -11.29 3.60 -10.22
C ILE A 135 -11.65 5.02 -10.66
N VAL A 136 -12.20 5.18 -11.87
CA VAL A 136 -12.59 6.49 -12.43
C VAL A 136 -13.57 7.20 -11.52
N ASN A 137 -14.55 6.49 -10.97
CA ASN A 137 -15.54 7.04 -10.06
C ASN A 137 -14.93 7.63 -8.78
N GLN A 138 -13.72 7.22 -8.37
CA GLN A 138 -13.07 7.78 -7.18
C GLN A 138 -12.53 9.19 -7.41
N PHE A 139 -12.23 9.60 -8.65
CA PHE A 139 -11.71 10.95 -8.93
C PHE A 139 -12.75 12.04 -8.59
N ASP A 140 -14.03 11.78 -8.87
CA ASP A 140 -15.14 12.70 -8.58
C ASP A 140 -15.83 12.44 -7.23
N ASN A 141 -15.40 11.40 -6.50
CA ASN A 141 -16.04 11.00 -5.25
C ASN A 141 -15.74 12.00 -4.12
N LYS A 142 -16.76 12.78 -3.72
CA LYS A 142 -16.68 13.74 -2.60
C LYS A 142 -16.32 13.09 -1.26
N TRP A 143 -16.57 11.79 -1.13
CA TRP A 143 -16.33 10.94 0.05
C TRP A 143 -15.15 9.99 -0.13
N LYS A 144 -14.29 10.23 -1.13
CA LYS A 144 -13.03 9.50 -1.31
C LYS A 144 -12.24 9.46 0.00
N ALA A 145 -11.71 8.28 0.32
CA ALA A 145 -11.06 8.01 1.60
C ALA A 145 -9.71 8.74 1.76
N GLY A 146 -8.90 8.74 0.70
CA GLY A 146 -7.62 9.42 0.65
C GLY A 146 -7.73 10.94 0.44
N PRO A 147 -6.58 11.63 0.44
CA PRO A 147 -6.51 13.04 0.09
C PRO A 147 -7.28 13.35 -1.19
N ARG A 148 -8.05 14.45 -1.15
CA ARG A 148 -8.68 14.99 -2.36
C ARG A 148 -7.62 15.43 -3.36
N GLY A 149 -7.85 15.12 -4.62
CA GLY A 149 -6.92 15.38 -5.71
C GLY A 149 -7.12 14.41 -6.86
N ASP A 150 -6.31 14.61 -7.88
CA ASP A 150 -6.20 13.91 -9.17
C ASP A 150 -5.44 12.57 -9.08
N HIS A 151 -5.53 11.87 -7.94
CA HIS A 151 -4.80 10.62 -7.70
C HIS A 151 -5.71 9.58 -7.06
N VAL A 152 -5.70 8.33 -7.50
CA VAL A 152 -6.48 7.25 -6.87
C VAL A 152 -5.54 6.12 -6.49
N VAL A 153 -5.59 5.68 -5.23
CA VAL A 153 -4.84 4.51 -4.76
C VAL A 153 -5.73 3.27 -4.84
N LEU A 154 -5.34 2.32 -5.67
CA LEU A 154 -6.00 1.02 -5.81
C LEU A 154 -5.38 0.00 -4.86
N LEU A 155 -6.21 -0.66 -4.05
CA LEU A 155 -5.83 -1.87 -3.31
C LEU A 155 -6.22 -3.12 -4.11
N THR A 156 -5.30 -4.06 -4.22
CA THR A 156 -5.59 -5.43 -4.65
C THR A 156 -4.57 -6.38 -4.00
N HIS A 157 -4.68 -7.69 -4.27
CA HIS A 157 -3.77 -8.71 -3.73
C HIS A 157 -3.23 -9.60 -4.85
N ASP A 158 -1.98 -9.99 -4.73
CA ASP A 158 -1.24 -10.84 -5.67
C ASP A 158 -1.90 -12.20 -5.90
N TYR A 159 -2.43 -12.84 -4.85
CA TYR A 159 -3.09 -14.14 -4.94
C TYR A 159 -4.34 -14.13 -5.82
N PHE A 160 -4.92 -12.97 -6.14
CA PHE A 160 -5.99 -12.87 -7.12
C PHE A 160 -5.51 -13.12 -8.56
N PHE A 161 -4.21 -13.00 -8.84
CA PHE A 161 -3.63 -13.05 -10.18
C PHE A 161 -2.71 -14.26 -10.39
N ALA A 162 -3.02 -15.37 -9.74
CA ALA A 162 -2.18 -16.57 -9.68
C ALA A 162 -2.03 -17.34 -11.01
N ASP A 163 -2.77 -16.97 -12.06
CA ASP A 163 -2.71 -17.61 -13.37
C ASP A 163 -2.69 -16.56 -14.50
N VAL A 164 -2.27 -16.99 -15.70
CA VAL A 164 -2.07 -16.10 -16.86
C VAL A 164 -3.36 -15.39 -17.26
N ALA A 165 -4.51 -16.07 -17.20
CA ALA A 165 -5.79 -15.49 -17.60
C ALA A 165 -6.22 -14.39 -16.63
N LYS A 166 -5.91 -14.55 -15.33
CA LYS A 166 -6.16 -13.52 -14.34
C LYS A 166 -5.13 -12.38 -14.45
N ALA A 167 -3.86 -12.70 -14.62
CA ALA A 167 -2.81 -11.71 -14.80
C ALA A 167 -3.05 -10.83 -16.06
N SER A 168 -3.62 -11.37 -17.14
CA SER A 168 -3.92 -10.57 -18.34
C SER A 168 -4.97 -9.50 -18.07
N ILE A 169 -5.88 -9.69 -17.12
CA ILE A 169 -6.86 -8.68 -16.71
C ILE A 169 -6.16 -7.45 -16.16
N PHE A 170 -5.17 -7.66 -15.29
CA PHE A 170 -4.44 -6.58 -14.65
C PHE A 170 -3.79 -5.70 -15.72
N ARG A 171 -3.14 -6.33 -16.72
CA ARG A 171 -2.61 -5.64 -17.90
C ARG A 171 -3.70 -4.88 -18.66
N ASP A 172 -4.84 -5.51 -18.90
CA ASP A 172 -5.91 -4.92 -19.71
C ASP A 172 -6.60 -3.74 -18.98
N VAL A 173 -6.72 -3.79 -17.65
CA VAL A 173 -7.18 -2.65 -16.83
C VAL A 173 -6.18 -1.49 -16.91
N VAL A 174 -4.88 -1.77 -16.82
CA VAL A 174 -3.84 -0.74 -16.99
C VAL A 174 -3.93 -0.09 -18.38
N ALA A 175 -4.07 -0.89 -19.43
CA ALA A 175 -4.21 -0.40 -20.80
C ALA A 175 -5.49 0.44 -20.97
N GLU A 176 -6.61 0.02 -20.41
CA GLU A 176 -7.87 0.77 -20.44
C GLU A 176 -7.73 2.14 -19.77
N LEU A 177 -7.15 2.19 -18.57
CA LEU A 177 -6.93 3.45 -17.85
C LEU A 177 -6.02 4.40 -18.64
N GLN A 178 -4.96 3.87 -19.26
CA GLN A 178 -4.08 4.66 -20.12
C GLN A 178 -4.81 5.19 -21.37
N LEU A 179 -5.66 4.37 -22.01
CA LEU A 179 -6.50 4.80 -23.15
C LEU A 179 -7.48 5.90 -22.75
N LEU A 180 -7.99 5.87 -21.51
CA LEU A 180 -8.83 6.93 -20.93
C LEU A 180 -8.05 8.19 -20.51
N GLY A 181 -6.73 8.20 -20.66
CA GLY A 181 -5.87 9.35 -20.39
C GLY A 181 -5.27 9.40 -18.97
N TYR A 182 -5.42 8.35 -18.17
CA TYR A 182 -4.81 8.28 -16.83
C TYR A 182 -3.35 7.82 -16.89
N THR A 183 -2.54 8.37 -15.99
CA THR A 183 -1.16 7.91 -15.79
C THR A 183 -1.09 6.95 -14.60
N ILE A 184 -0.34 5.85 -14.74
CA ILE A 184 -0.10 4.91 -13.65
C ILE A 184 1.25 5.23 -12.99
N GLY A 185 1.24 5.42 -11.69
CA GLY A 185 2.42 5.76 -10.90
C GLY A 185 2.64 4.82 -9.72
N THR A 186 3.72 5.07 -8.99
CA THR A 186 4.04 4.37 -7.73
C THR A 186 3.81 5.28 -6.53
N LEU A 187 3.71 4.70 -5.32
CA LEU A 187 3.54 5.50 -4.10
C LEU A 187 4.70 6.48 -3.84
N GLY A 188 5.90 6.19 -4.34
CA GLY A 188 7.03 7.13 -4.26
C GLY A 188 6.80 8.45 -5.02
N GLN A 189 5.81 8.48 -5.93
CA GLN A 189 5.39 9.67 -6.68
C GLN A 189 4.08 10.27 -6.16
N TYR A 190 3.51 9.71 -5.09
CA TYR A 190 2.27 10.21 -4.52
C TYR A 190 2.46 11.65 -4.00
N PRO A 191 1.57 12.60 -4.32
CA PRO A 191 1.76 14.01 -4.01
C PRO A 191 1.53 14.26 -2.52
N LEU A 192 2.61 14.18 -1.76
CA LEU A 192 2.60 14.57 -0.36
C LEU A 192 2.67 16.10 -0.30
N LYS A 193 1.65 16.73 0.29
CA LYS A 193 1.73 18.15 0.64
C LYS A 193 2.85 18.30 1.68
N GLN A 194 3.91 19.00 1.32
CA GLN A 194 4.99 19.39 2.24
C GLN A 194 4.56 20.60 3.07
#